data_AF-A0A4Y9ZTD0-F1
#
_entry.id   AF-A0A4Y9ZTD0-F1
#
_cell.length_a   1.000
_cell.length_b   1.000
_cell.length_c   1.000
_cell.angle_alpha   90.00
_cell.angle_beta   90.00
_cell.angle_gamma   90.00
#
_symmetry.space_group_name_H-M   'P 1'
#
loop_
_entity.id
_entity.type
_entity.pdbx_description
1 polymer ?
#
loop_
_entity_poly.entity_id
_entity_poly.type
_entity_poly.pdbx_seq_one_letter_code
_entity_poly.pdbx_strand_id
1 'polypeptide(L)'
;MSDSPAVPNTTLRCCETLSHNLRLAEVVRRFHIRWQTESVESPAFLLMIAQNIMQSLIPTFVHLDSLELHFGLSEHFPSTRNYFPAFAAPLLRHLSLSGMARGLPRPRRPAPPRPPAPVFLPRQPRHRSIDPARAPVQWLSLVGWEFVTEQDLTLMARTSTPVRNLDLSAMSVTPILLRDISRHLYHIECLRVKLALRHTLHFALSGIRLLAALTTVLGEFQELRALDLSPTNAVDGAGSSSAAEEEQLCVSWMRACPSLRRITFPSKTEWTLAGGGTWISEVPGCISRS
;
A
#
# COMPACT_ATOMS: atom_id res chain seq x y z
N MET A 1 6.45 36.49 10.86
CA MET A 1 7.33 35.52 11.54
C MET A 1 7.51 34.38 10.57
N SER A 2 8.73 34.17 10.08
CA SER A 2 9.01 33.11 9.10
C SER A 2 9.09 31.79 9.86
N ASP A 3 8.08 30.94 9.70
CA ASP A 3 8.10 29.61 10.26
C ASP A 3 9.27 28.87 9.60
N SER A 4 10.31 28.61 10.39
CA SER A 4 11.44 27.82 9.92
C SER A 4 10.93 26.47 9.42
N PRO A 5 11.50 25.92 8.33
CA PRO A 5 11.04 24.66 7.78
C PRO A 5 11.01 23.62 8.89
N ALA A 6 9.83 23.03 9.12
CA ALA A 6 9.58 22.09 10.19
C ALA A 6 10.32 20.77 9.91
N VAL A 7 11.62 20.77 10.17
CA VAL A 7 12.41 19.55 10.22
C VAL A 7 11.83 18.66 11.31
N PRO A 8 11.58 17.37 11.06
CA PRO A 8 10.99 16.47 12.04
C PRO A 8 12.04 16.13 13.13
N ASN A 9 12.30 17.07 14.03
CA ASN A 9 13.34 17.00 15.07
C ASN A 9 13.20 15.73 15.92
N THR A 10 11.97 15.32 16.23
CA THR A 10 11.72 14.07 16.96
C THR A 10 12.19 12.86 16.17
N THR A 11 11.93 12.81 14.85
CA THR A 11 12.41 11.72 14.00
C THR A 11 13.93 11.71 13.94
N LEU A 12 14.56 12.87 13.76
CA LEU A 12 16.02 12.98 13.71
C LEU A 12 16.67 12.51 15.01
N ARG A 13 16.23 13.02 16.17
CA ARG A 13 16.76 12.60 17.48
C ARG A 13 16.55 11.11 17.74
N CYS A 14 15.41 10.57 17.34
CA CYS A 14 15.13 9.13 17.43
C CYS A 14 16.11 8.33 16.56
N CYS A 15 16.27 8.71 15.28
CA CYS A 15 17.18 8.04 14.35
C CYS A 15 18.64 8.13 14.80
N GLU A 16 19.05 9.29 15.33
CA GLU A 16 20.37 9.52 15.91
C GLU A 16 20.59 8.66 17.16
N THR A 17 19.60 8.56 18.05
CA THR A 17 19.70 7.72 19.24
C THR A 17 19.85 6.25 18.86
N LEU A 18 19.06 5.78 17.89
CA LEU A 18 19.10 4.40 17.43
C LEU A 18 20.39 4.09 16.66
N SER A 19 20.93 5.04 15.88
CA SER A 19 22.20 4.84 15.17
C SER A 19 23.41 4.79 16.11
N HIS A 20 23.39 5.52 17.23
CA HIS A 20 24.45 5.47 18.24
C HIS A 20 24.34 4.29 19.20
N ASN A 21 23.15 3.70 19.37
CA ASN A 21 22.89 2.64 20.33
C ASN A 21 22.41 1.36 19.63
N LEU A 22 23.32 0.61 19.02
CA LEU A 22 22.99 -0.61 18.26
C LEU A 22 22.18 -1.64 19.05
N ARG A 23 22.43 -1.78 20.36
CA ARG A 23 21.63 -2.67 21.24
C ARG A 23 20.17 -2.25 21.34
N LEU A 24 19.88 -0.94 21.29
CA LEU A 24 18.51 -0.46 21.23
C LEU A 24 17.89 -0.76 19.87
N ALA A 25 18.64 -0.58 18.78
CA ALA A 25 18.18 -0.91 17.43
C ALA A 25 17.84 -2.40 17.26
N GLU A 26 18.63 -3.30 17.87
CA GLU A 26 18.38 -4.75 17.84
C GLU A 26 17.03 -5.14 18.45
N VAL A 27 16.59 -4.46 19.52
CA VAL A 27 15.31 -4.77 20.18
C VAL A 27 14.09 -4.12 19.52
N VAL A 28 14.28 -3.28 18.50
CA VAL A 28 13.18 -2.63 17.76
C VAL A 28 12.43 -3.67 16.93
N ARG A 29 11.21 -3.98 17.37
CA ARG A 29 10.27 -4.84 16.61
C ARG A 29 9.33 -4.07 15.69
N ARG A 30 9.07 -2.81 16.01
CA ARG A 30 8.14 -1.96 15.26
C ARG A 30 8.77 -0.59 15.06
N PHE A 31 8.86 -0.16 13.81
CA PHE A 31 9.41 1.14 13.47
C PHE A 31 8.46 1.88 12.53
N HIS A 32 7.94 3.00 13.00
CA HIS A 32 6.91 3.77 12.31
C HIS A 32 7.37 5.22 12.16
N ILE A 33 7.32 5.73 10.94
CA ILE A 33 7.55 7.15 10.63
C ILE A 33 6.32 7.67 9.91
N ARG A 34 5.78 8.79 10.41
CA ARG A 34 4.70 9.53 9.77
C ARG A 34 5.02 11.02 9.77
N TRP A 35 5.28 11.56 8.60
CA TRP A 35 5.51 12.98 8.37
C TRP A 35 4.29 13.59 7.66
N GLN A 36 3.93 14.79 8.10
CA GLN A 36 2.95 15.65 7.43
C GLN A 36 3.75 16.77 6.76
N THR A 37 3.73 16.81 5.43
CA THR A 37 4.60 17.70 4.64
C THR A 37 3.84 18.80 3.91
N GLU A 38 2.59 19.06 4.31
CA GLU A 38 1.71 20.05 3.68
C GLU A 38 2.28 21.48 3.72
N SER A 39 3.22 21.77 4.63
CA SER A 39 3.80 23.09 4.86
C SER A 39 5.31 23.18 4.59
N VAL A 40 5.93 22.17 3.98
CA VAL A 40 7.39 22.12 3.84
C VAL A 40 7.84 22.80 2.54
N GLU A 41 8.49 23.95 2.65
CA GLU A 41 8.99 24.72 1.50
C GLU A 41 10.05 23.97 0.66
N SER A 42 10.82 23.07 1.28
CA SER A 42 11.91 22.34 0.61
C SER A 42 11.86 20.83 0.89
N PRO A 43 11.23 20.03 0.02
CA PRO A 43 11.13 18.58 0.17
C PRO A 43 12.47 17.86 -0.01
N ALA A 44 13.47 18.52 -0.61
CA ALA A 44 14.79 17.94 -0.86
C ALA A 44 15.50 17.53 0.44
N PHE A 45 15.39 18.33 1.50
CA PHE A 45 16.01 18.02 2.78
C PHE A 45 15.36 16.81 3.45
N LEU A 46 14.02 16.75 3.44
CA LEU A 46 13.27 15.60 3.96
C LEU A 46 13.57 14.33 3.18
N LEU A 47 13.72 14.43 1.86
CA LEU A 47 14.11 13.30 1.02
C LEU A 47 15.48 12.76 1.43
N MET A 48 16.47 13.63 1.70
CA MET A 48 17.79 13.21 2.18
C MET A 48 17.69 12.48 3.54
N ILE A 49 16.86 12.98 4.46
CA ILE A 49 16.63 12.32 5.75
C ILE A 49 15.99 10.95 5.53
N ALA A 50 14.93 10.85 4.73
CA ALA A 50 14.25 9.60 4.44
C ALA A 50 15.20 8.57 3.81
N GLN A 51 16.04 9.01 2.87
CA GLN A 51 17.08 8.18 2.25
C GLN A 51 18.07 7.66 3.30
N ASN A 52 18.56 8.52 4.19
CA ASN A 52 19.51 8.11 5.21
C ASN A 52 18.88 7.10 6.20
N ILE A 53 17.62 7.31 6.57
CA ILE A 53 16.88 6.35 7.41
C ILE A 53 16.77 4.99 6.71
N MET A 54 16.34 4.98 5.44
CA MET A 54 16.21 3.73 4.68
C MET A 54 17.54 3.03 4.45
N GLN A 55 18.60 3.79 4.17
CA GLN A 55 19.90 3.26 3.77
C GLN A 55 20.78 2.83 4.95
N SER A 56 20.73 3.58 6.06
CA SER A 56 21.67 3.41 7.17
C SER A 56 21.00 2.79 8.40
N LEU A 57 19.78 3.22 8.73
CA LEU A 57 19.14 2.86 9.98
C LEU A 57 18.33 1.56 9.87
N ILE A 58 17.43 1.45 8.90
CA ILE A 58 16.56 0.27 8.75
C ILE A 58 17.33 -1.06 8.69
N PRO A 59 18.49 -1.16 8.00
CA PRO A 59 19.25 -2.41 7.97
C PRO A 59 19.76 -2.88 9.33
N THR A 60 19.78 -2.02 10.35
CA THR A 60 20.19 -2.38 11.72
C THR A 60 19.09 -3.10 12.52
N PHE A 61 17.83 -3.06 12.05
CA PHE A 61 16.71 -3.65 12.78
C PHE A 61 16.53 -5.14 12.44
N VAL A 62 17.36 -5.99 13.05
CA VAL A 62 17.38 -7.44 12.79
C VAL A 62 16.12 -8.17 13.26
N HIS A 63 15.38 -7.60 14.21
CA HIS A 63 14.14 -8.16 14.77
C HIS A 63 12.88 -7.39 14.37
N LEU A 64 12.95 -6.65 13.26
CA LEU A 64 11.84 -5.84 12.79
C LEU A 64 10.68 -6.72 12.28
N ASP A 65 9.56 -6.68 12.98
CA ASP A 65 8.31 -7.37 12.62
C ASP A 65 7.39 -6.47 11.78
N SER A 66 7.43 -5.15 12.03
CA SER A 66 6.59 -4.15 11.37
C SER A 66 7.35 -2.89 11.01
N LEU A 67 7.27 -2.49 9.74
CA LEU A 67 7.82 -1.26 9.20
C LEU A 67 6.71 -0.43 8.56
N GLU A 68 6.52 0.80 9.02
CA GLU A 68 5.61 1.76 8.39
C GLU A 68 6.33 3.06 8.08
N LEU A 69 6.38 3.44 6.80
CA LEU A 69 7.07 4.66 6.36
C LEU A 69 6.10 5.52 5.57
N HIS A 70 5.70 6.64 6.17
CA HIS A 70 4.83 7.64 5.55
C HIS A 70 5.56 8.98 5.53
N PHE A 71 6.22 9.30 4.43
CA PHE A 71 7.02 10.53 4.33
C PHE A 71 6.24 11.75 3.84
N GLY A 72 5.06 11.57 3.25
CA GLY A 72 4.28 12.68 2.66
C GLY A 72 4.88 13.27 1.37
N LEU A 73 5.97 12.69 0.84
CA LEU A 73 6.77 13.27 -0.25
C LEU A 73 6.32 12.85 -1.66
N SER A 74 5.04 12.54 -1.88
CA SER A 74 4.55 11.86 -3.09
C SER A 74 5.03 12.52 -4.39
N GLU A 75 4.92 13.84 -4.53
CA GLU A 75 5.26 14.54 -5.78
C GLU A 75 6.77 14.62 -6.07
N HIS A 76 7.59 14.51 -5.03
CA HIS A 76 9.03 14.79 -5.09
C HIS A 76 9.89 13.54 -4.97
N PHE A 77 9.28 12.37 -4.69
CA PHE A 77 10.04 11.16 -4.45
C PHE A 77 10.60 10.60 -5.78
N PRO A 78 11.93 10.51 -5.92
CA PRO A 78 12.52 9.77 -7.02
C PRO A 78 12.18 8.27 -6.91
N SER A 79 12.15 7.57 -8.05
CA SER A 79 11.77 6.16 -8.15
C SER A 79 12.38 5.29 -7.02
N THR A 80 11.50 4.68 -6.21
CA THR A 80 11.82 3.88 -5.00
C THR A 80 12.81 2.75 -5.22
N ARG A 81 12.93 2.27 -6.47
CA ARG A 81 13.74 1.11 -6.86
C ARG A 81 15.21 1.22 -6.43
N ASN A 82 15.72 2.43 -6.22
CA ASN A 82 17.12 2.69 -5.85
C ASN A 82 17.33 3.04 -4.37
N TYR A 83 16.26 3.27 -3.60
CA TYR A 83 16.39 3.91 -2.28
C TYR A 83 16.36 2.96 -1.11
N PHE A 84 15.68 1.83 -1.28
CA PHE A 84 15.72 0.83 -0.25
C PHE A 84 16.95 -0.08 -0.48
N PRO A 85 17.95 -0.06 0.43
CA PRO A 85 19.11 -0.93 0.33
C PRO A 85 18.68 -2.38 0.56
N ALA A 86 19.44 -3.35 0.03
CA ALA A 86 19.25 -4.73 0.47
C ALA A 86 19.42 -4.82 2.00
N PHE A 87 18.32 -5.04 2.71
CA PHE A 87 18.35 -5.34 4.14
C PHE A 87 17.67 -6.67 4.42
N ALA A 88 18.22 -7.39 5.39
CA ALA A 88 17.69 -8.67 5.83
C ALA A 88 16.81 -8.44 7.05
N ALA A 89 15.49 -8.44 6.84
CA ALA A 89 14.52 -8.47 7.93
C ALA A 89 13.74 -9.78 7.85
N PRO A 90 14.32 -10.90 8.34
CA PRO A 90 13.72 -12.23 8.22
C PRO A 90 12.44 -12.38 9.05
N LEU A 91 12.13 -11.43 9.93
CA LEU A 91 10.91 -11.42 10.73
C LEU A 91 9.87 -10.40 10.25
N LEU A 92 10.16 -9.63 9.19
CA LEU A 92 9.27 -8.56 8.73
C LEU A 92 7.99 -9.14 8.15
N ARG A 93 6.89 -8.99 8.89
CA ARG A 93 5.55 -9.46 8.51
C ARG A 93 4.69 -8.34 7.96
N HIS A 94 4.90 -7.12 8.41
CA HIS A 94 4.09 -5.95 8.10
C HIS A 94 4.92 -4.85 7.44
N LEU A 95 4.58 -4.49 6.21
CA LEU A 95 5.24 -3.44 5.46
C LEU A 95 4.20 -2.45 4.93
N SER A 96 4.22 -1.22 5.46
CA SER A 96 3.42 -0.10 4.95
C SER A 96 4.34 0.95 4.35
N LEU A 97 4.15 1.24 3.07
CA LEU A 97 4.96 2.21 2.34
C LEU A 97 4.05 3.29 1.77
N SER A 98 4.30 4.54 2.16
CA SER A 98 3.48 5.68 1.82
C SER A 98 4.25 6.91 1.37
N GLY A 99 3.69 7.61 0.38
CA GLY A 99 4.25 8.88 -0.11
C GLY A 99 5.50 8.70 -0.97
N MET A 100 5.66 7.53 -1.58
CA MET A 100 6.74 7.25 -2.51
C MET A 100 6.16 7.03 -3.90
N ALA A 101 5.68 8.10 -4.53
CA ALA A 101 5.19 7.98 -5.89
C ALA A 101 6.37 7.62 -6.81
N ARG A 102 6.07 6.89 -7.88
CA ARG A 102 7.01 6.79 -8.99
C ARG A 102 7.04 8.17 -9.63
N GLY A 103 8.12 8.91 -9.43
CA GLY A 103 8.30 10.17 -10.14
C GLY A 103 7.92 9.99 -11.61
N LEU A 104 7.02 10.85 -12.11
CA LEU A 104 6.60 10.84 -13.51
C LEU A 104 7.84 10.70 -14.38
N PRO A 105 7.82 9.87 -15.45
CA PRO A 105 8.94 9.76 -16.36
C PRO A 105 9.29 11.18 -16.81
N ARG A 106 10.38 11.74 -16.24
CA ARG A 106 10.81 13.09 -16.58
C ARG A 106 10.95 13.09 -18.10
N PRO A 107 10.34 14.06 -18.81
CA PRO A 107 10.53 14.17 -20.25
C PRO A 107 12.02 14.07 -20.50
N ARG A 108 12.43 13.12 -21.35
CA ARG A 108 13.84 12.84 -21.64
C ARG A 108 14.46 14.15 -22.11
N ARG A 109 15.04 14.92 -21.19
CA ARG A 109 15.89 16.04 -21.56
C ARG A 109 17.02 15.40 -22.37
N PRO A 110 17.37 15.94 -23.54
CA PRO A 110 18.51 15.45 -24.31
C PRO A 110 19.69 15.37 -23.36
N ALA A 111 20.29 14.17 -23.28
CA ALA A 111 21.38 13.92 -22.35
C ALA A 111 22.44 15.01 -22.57
N PRO A 112 22.83 15.78 -21.53
CA PRO A 112 23.94 16.70 -21.69
C PRO A 112 25.15 15.92 -22.22
N PRO A 113 25.98 16.51 -23.10
CA PRO A 113 27.14 15.86 -23.66
C PRO A 113 27.96 15.23 -22.53
N ARG A 114 28.20 13.93 -22.66
CA ARG A 114 28.84 13.10 -21.65
C ARG A 114 30.21 13.73 -21.31
N PRO A 115 30.45 14.20 -20.08
CA PRO A 115 31.78 14.68 -19.71
C PRO A 115 32.79 13.53 -19.88
N PRO A 116 34.05 13.82 -20.26
CA PRO A 116 35.09 12.82 -20.38
C PRO A 116 35.22 12.04 -19.07
N ALA A 117 35.31 10.71 -19.18
CA ALA A 117 35.25 9.81 -18.04
C ALA A 117 36.37 10.12 -17.03
N PRO A 118 36.06 10.44 -15.75
CA PRO A 118 37.09 10.52 -14.73
C PRO A 118 37.71 9.13 -14.53
N VAL A 119 39.03 9.11 -14.60
CA VAL A 119 39.90 7.96 -14.41
C VAL A 119 39.97 7.71 -12.89
N PHE A 120 39.59 6.51 -12.45
CA PHE A 120 39.61 6.03 -11.06
C PHE A 120 38.62 6.66 -10.06
N LEU A 121 37.42 6.09 -9.98
CA LEU A 121 36.71 5.94 -8.70
C LEU A 121 36.67 4.44 -8.35
N PRO A 122 36.88 4.07 -7.08
CA PRO A 122 36.78 2.69 -6.65
C PRO A 122 35.38 2.16 -6.96
N ARG A 123 35.32 0.96 -7.57
CA ARG A 123 34.07 0.25 -7.84
C ARG A 123 33.30 0.13 -6.53
N GLN A 124 32.25 0.93 -6.36
CA GLN A 124 31.27 0.66 -5.30
C GLN A 124 30.76 -0.77 -5.50
N PRO A 125 30.70 -1.59 -4.43
CA PRO A 125 30.14 -2.92 -4.52
C PRO A 125 28.75 -2.78 -5.16
N ARG A 126 28.48 -3.62 -6.16
CA ARG A 126 27.17 -3.65 -6.82
C ARG A 126 26.15 -4.04 -5.76
N HIS A 127 25.55 -3.04 -5.13
CA HIS A 127 24.43 -3.20 -4.23
C HIS A 127 23.33 -3.86 -5.05
N ARG A 128 23.12 -5.16 -4.81
CA ARG A 128 21.91 -5.83 -5.31
C ARG A 128 20.76 -5.03 -4.73
N SER A 129 19.95 -4.41 -5.60
CA SER A 129 18.68 -3.82 -5.20
C SER A 129 17.92 -4.87 -4.39
N ILE A 130 17.12 -4.45 -3.42
CA ILE A 130 16.28 -5.37 -2.66
C ILE A 130 15.61 -6.32 -3.63
N ASP A 131 15.81 -7.59 -3.37
CA ASP A 131 14.90 -8.60 -3.83
C ASP A 131 13.88 -8.76 -2.71
N PRO A 132 12.76 -7.98 -2.70
CA PRO A 132 11.73 -8.13 -1.67
C PRO A 132 11.24 -9.59 -1.60
N ALA A 133 11.54 -10.38 -2.64
CA ALA A 133 11.44 -11.83 -2.69
C ALA A 133 11.97 -12.59 -1.47
N ARG A 134 12.84 -12.03 -0.61
CA ARG A 134 13.37 -12.75 0.55
C ARG A 134 12.67 -12.47 1.88
N ALA A 135 12.02 -11.32 2.03
CA ALA A 135 11.36 -10.97 3.30
C ALA A 135 9.97 -11.64 3.39
N PRO A 136 9.61 -12.22 4.54
CA PRO A 136 8.34 -12.91 4.72
C PRO A 136 7.17 -11.95 5.02
N VAL A 137 6.93 -11.02 4.08
CA VAL A 137 5.89 -10.00 4.23
C VAL A 137 4.51 -10.61 4.01
N GLN A 138 3.71 -10.70 5.06
CA GLN A 138 2.34 -11.23 5.02
C GLN A 138 1.29 -10.13 4.88
N TRP A 139 1.62 -8.93 5.33
CA TRP A 139 0.79 -7.74 5.22
C TRP A 139 1.56 -6.67 4.45
N LEU A 140 0.95 -6.16 3.39
CA LEU A 140 1.51 -5.14 2.52
C LEU A 140 0.49 -4.01 2.34
N SER A 141 0.91 -2.77 2.60
CA SER A 141 0.14 -1.58 2.23
C SER A 141 0.93 -0.66 1.32
N LEU A 142 0.29 -0.29 0.22
CA LEU A 142 0.82 0.57 -0.83
C LEU A 142 0.00 1.85 -0.84
N VAL A 143 0.42 2.83 -0.04
CA VAL A 143 -0.29 4.11 0.10
C VAL A 143 0.40 5.16 -0.78
N GLY A 144 -0.35 5.92 -1.58
CA GLY A 144 0.25 6.95 -2.44
C GLY A 144 1.07 6.40 -3.62
N TRP A 145 0.90 5.12 -3.94
CA TRP A 145 1.26 4.58 -5.25
C TRP A 145 0.17 4.95 -6.24
N GLU A 146 0.53 5.57 -7.35
CA GLU A 146 -0.44 5.91 -8.40
C GLU A 146 -0.78 4.70 -9.28
N PHE A 147 0.19 3.81 -9.49
CA PHE A 147 0.03 2.61 -10.29
C PHE A 147 0.95 1.49 -9.78
N VAL A 148 0.48 0.25 -9.91
CA VAL A 148 1.25 -0.98 -9.68
C VAL A 148 1.33 -1.71 -11.02
N THR A 149 2.53 -2.05 -11.47
CA THR A 149 2.71 -2.78 -12.74
C THR A 149 2.68 -4.30 -12.49
N GLU A 150 2.41 -5.07 -13.54
CA GLU A 150 2.50 -6.53 -13.51
C GLU A 150 3.89 -7.03 -13.06
N GLN A 151 4.96 -6.33 -13.46
CA GLN A 151 6.31 -6.63 -13.00
C GLN A 151 6.44 -6.45 -11.48
N ASP A 152 5.84 -5.39 -10.92
CA ASP A 152 5.86 -5.15 -9.48
C ASP A 152 5.09 -6.27 -8.75
N LEU A 153 3.93 -6.69 -9.25
CA LEU A 153 3.17 -7.83 -8.71
C LEU A 153 3.94 -9.14 -8.79
N THR A 154 4.64 -9.40 -9.90
CA THR A 154 5.51 -10.58 -10.07
C THR A 154 6.63 -10.59 -9.03
N LEU A 155 7.22 -9.44 -8.72
CA LEU A 155 8.24 -9.32 -7.69
C LEU A 155 7.66 -9.54 -6.29
N MET A 156 6.46 -9.02 -6.00
CA MET A 156 5.76 -9.28 -4.74
C MET A 156 5.39 -10.76 -4.58
N ALA A 157 5.01 -11.45 -5.65
CA ALA A 157 4.68 -12.87 -5.65
C ALA A 157 5.88 -13.78 -5.37
N ARG A 158 7.12 -13.28 -5.56
CA ARG A 158 8.36 -14.03 -5.30
C ARG A 158 8.80 -14.00 -3.84
N THR A 159 8.06 -13.32 -2.97
CA THR A 159 8.33 -13.26 -1.52
C THR A 159 8.39 -14.67 -0.90
N SER A 160 9.21 -14.80 0.14
CA SER A 160 9.44 -16.10 0.80
C SER A 160 8.20 -16.61 1.53
N THR A 161 7.28 -15.71 1.89
CA THR A 161 5.92 -16.04 2.32
C THR A 161 4.91 -15.26 1.50
N PRO A 162 3.78 -15.88 1.14
CA PRO A 162 2.75 -15.19 0.36
C PRO A 162 2.14 -14.02 1.13
N VAL A 163 1.87 -12.93 0.41
CA VAL A 163 1.12 -11.78 0.92
C VAL A 163 -0.34 -12.20 1.11
N ARG A 164 -0.82 -12.16 2.35
CA ARG A 164 -2.21 -12.51 2.72
C ARG A 164 -3.10 -11.29 2.88
N ASN A 165 -2.52 -10.15 3.26
CA ASN A 165 -3.27 -8.92 3.49
C ASN A 165 -2.70 -7.83 2.59
N LEU A 166 -3.54 -7.24 1.74
CA LEU A 166 -3.15 -6.19 0.81
C LEU A 166 -4.04 -4.96 1.00
N ASP A 167 -3.44 -3.84 1.35
CA ASP A 167 -4.11 -2.54 1.47
C ASP A 167 -3.67 -1.58 0.37
N LEU A 168 -4.59 -1.30 -0.55
CA LEU A 168 -4.51 -0.34 -1.66
C LEU A 168 -5.51 0.81 -1.47
N SER A 169 -5.93 1.12 -0.24
CA SER A 169 -6.95 2.13 0.08
C SER A 169 -6.61 3.54 -0.40
N ALA A 170 -5.33 3.84 -0.63
CA ALA A 170 -4.88 5.14 -1.12
C ALA A 170 -4.43 5.10 -2.60
N MET A 171 -4.79 4.06 -3.35
CA MET A 171 -4.58 3.97 -4.79
C MET A 171 -5.92 3.81 -5.51
N SER A 172 -6.07 4.45 -6.67
CA SER A 172 -7.24 4.25 -7.53
C SER A 172 -7.10 2.92 -8.29
N VAL A 173 -7.76 1.87 -7.78
CA VAL A 173 -7.68 0.51 -8.32
C VAL A 173 -8.72 0.29 -9.42
N THR A 174 -8.29 -0.15 -10.60
CA THR A 174 -9.19 -0.55 -11.70
C THR A 174 -9.52 -2.05 -11.63
N PRO A 175 -10.63 -2.52 -12.24
CA PRO A 175 -10.92 -3.94 -12.33
C PRO A 175 -9.83 -4.76 -13.05
N ILE A 176 -9.12 -4.16 -14.01
CA ILE A 176 -7.98 -4.80 -14.69
C ILE A 176 -6.86 -5.07 -13.67
N LEU A 177 -6.52 -4.08 -12.84
CA LEU A 177 -5.49 -4.25 -11.82
C LEU A 177 -5.91 -5.30 -10.77
N LEU A 178 -7.18 -5.36 -10.37
CA LEU A 178 -7.67 -6.42 -9.48
C LEU A 178 -7.49 -7.83 -10.07
N ARG A 179 -7.73 -7.96 -11.38
CA ARG A 179 -7.50 -9.21 -12.12
C ARG A 179 -6.01 -9.56 -12.23
N ASP A 180 -5.15 -8.57 -12.35
CA ASP A 180 -3.71 -8.81 -12.34
C ASP A 180 -3.24 -9.21 -10.94
N ILE A 181 -3.82 -8.63 -9.89
CA ILE A 181 -3.58 -9.00 -8.48
C ILE A 181 -4.01 -10.43 -8.22
N SER A 182 -5.22 -10.86 -8.61
CA SER A 182 -5.69 -12.25 -8.39
C SER A 182 -4.76 -13.29 -9.01
N ARG A 183 -4.21 -13.00 -10.20
CA ARG A 183 -3.29 -13.90 -10.92
C ARG A 183 -1.93 -14.05 -10.26
N HIS A 184 -1.40 -12.96 -9.70
CA HIS A 184 -0.05 -12.94 -9.15
C HIS A 184 -0.02 -13.21 -7.63
N LEU A 185 -1.04 -12.76 -6.91
CA LEU A 185 -1.15 -12.81 -5.45
C LEU A 185 -2.38 -13.65 -5.04
N TYR A 186 -2.41 -14.90 -5.48
CA TYR A 186 -3.56 -15.80 -5.34
C TYR A 186 -3.89 -16.25 -3.90
N HIS A 187 -2.98 -16.01 -2.95
CA HIS A 187 -3.12 -16.29 -1.51
C HIS A 187 -3.67 -15.11 -0.70
N ILE A 188 -4.20 -14.06 -1.35
CA ILE A 188 -4.77 -12.92 -0.63
C ILE A 188 -6.03 -13.37 0.10
N GLU A 189 -6.03 -13.18 1.42
CA GLU A 189 -7.16 -13.41 2.32
C GLU A 189 -7.93 -12.12 2.60
N CYS A 190 -7.23 -10.98 2.71
CA CYS A 190 -7.82 -9.68 3.02
C CYS A 190 -7.38 -8.64 2.00
N LEU A 191 -8.35 -8.00 1.36
CA LEU A 191 -8.12 -7.00 0.34
C LEU A 191 -8.88 -5.72 0.68
N ARG A 192 -8.14 -4.63 0.87
CA ARG A 192 -8.71 -3.28 1.05
C ARG A 192 -8.37 -2.42 -0.15
N VAL A 193 -9.37 -1.91 -0.85
CA VAL A 193 -9.15 -1.20 -2.14
C VAL A 193 -10.05 0.01 -2.29
N LYS A 194 -9.52 1.04 -2.95
CA LYS A 194 -10.29 2.19 -3.43
C LYS A 194 -10.52 2.04 -4.92
N LEU A 195 -11.76 1.76 -5.34
CA LEU A 195 -12.06 1.55 -6.76
C LEU A 195 -12.05 2.87 -7.55
N ALA A 196 -11.45 2.85 -8.73
CA ALA A 196 -11.38 3.95 -9.67
C ALA A 196 -12.69 4.06 -10.50
N LEU A 197 -13.78 4.53 -9.89
CA LEU A 197 -15.10 4.53 -10.53
C LEU A 197 -15.31 5.68 -11.54
N ARG A 198 -14.49 6.73 -11.51
CA ARG A 198 -14.73 7.99 -12.24
C ARG A 198 -14.49 7.93 -13.74
N HIS A 199 -13.73 6.95 -14.24
CA HIS A 199 -13.37 6.87 -15.66
C HIS A 199 -14.15 5.78 -16.42
N THR A 200 -14.95 4.97 -15.72
CA THR A 200 -15.66 3.84 -16.35
C THR A 200 -17.09 4.20 -16.77
N LEU A 201 -17.59 5.39 -16.41
CA LEU A 201 -18.95 5.80 -16.73
C LEU A 201 -19.04 7.28 -17.09
N HIS A 202 -19.00 7.54 -18.39
CA HIS A 202 -19.65 8.74 -18.93
C HIS A 202 -21.17 8.54 -19.14
N PHE A 203 -21.74 7.35 -18.90
CA PHE A 203 -23.17 7.09 -19.19
C PHE A 203 -23.85 6.06 -18.24
N ALA A 204 -24.75 6.57 -17.40
CA ALA A 204 -26.04 5.95 -17.00
C ALA A 204 -26.11 4.66 -16.16
N LEU A 205 -25.02 4.10 -15.61
CA LEU A 205 -25.13 2.99 -14.65
C LEU A 205 -25.10 3.50 -13.20
N SER A 206 -26.08 3.09 -12.40
CA SER A 206 -26.08 3.30 -10.94
C SER A 206 -24.81 2.68 -10.33
N GLY A 207 -24.29 3.28 -9.25
CA GLY A 207 -23.05 2.82 -8.60
C GLY A 207 -23.06 1.33 -8.24
N ILE A 208 -24.23 0.76 -7.93
CA ILE A 208 -24.39 -0.67 -7.64
C ILE A 208 -24.09 -1.58 -8.85
N ARG A 209 -24.38 -1.14 -10.08
CA ARG A 209 -24.12 -1.92 -11.30
C ARG A 209 -22.62 -2.00 -11.61
N LEU A 210 -21.85 -0.98 -11.23
CA LEU A 210 -20.38 -1.06 -11.28
C LEU A 210 -19.86 -2.12 -10.32
N LEU A 211 -20.40 -2.17 -9.11
CA LEU A 211 -20.02 -3.18 -8.12
C LEU A 211 -20.43 -4.59 -8.58
N ALA A 212 -21.58 -4.74 -9.23
CA ALA A 212 -21.98 -6.02 -9.82
C ALA A 212 -20.96 -6.55 -10.84
N ALA A 213 -20.30 -5.66 -11.60
CA ALA A 213 -19.25 -6.05 -12.54
C ALA A 213 -18.00 -6.66 -11.88
N LEU A 214 -17.77 -6.41 -10.59
CA LEU A 214 -16.68 -7.06 -9.84
C LEU A 214 -16.90 -8.57 -9.66
N THR A 215 -18.12 -9.08 -9.83
CA THR A 215 -18.44 -10.51 -9.65
C THR A 215 -17.51 -11.41 -10.48
N THR A 216 -17.18 -11.02 -11.71
CA THR A 216 -16.29 -11.81 -12.58
C THR A 216 -14.85 -11.84 -12.08
N VAL A 217 -14.35 -10.71 -11.57
CA VAL A 217 -12.98 -10.58 -11.06
C VAL A 217 -12.85 -11.25 -9.70
N LEU A 218 -13.85 -11.14 -8.83
CA LEU A 218 -13.87 -11.81 -7.52
C LEU A 218 -13.83 -13.34 -7.65
N GLY A 219 -14.37 -13.90 -8.73
CA GLY A 219 -14.27 -15.32 -9.03
C GLY A 219 -12.86 -15.83 -9.29
N GLU A 220 -11.89 -14.94 -9.53
CA GLU A 220 -10.48 -15.31 -9.67
C GLU A 220 -9.74 -15.41 -8.32
N PHE A 221 -10.32 -14.92 -7.23
CA PHE A 221 -9.73 -15.02 -5.90
C PHE A 221 -10.16 -16.32 -5.20
N GLN A 222 -9.20 -17.18 -4.87
CA GLN A 222 -9.46 -18.48 -4.25
C GLN A 222 -9.55 -18.42 -2.73
N GLU A 223 -8.77 -17.54 -2.10
CA GLU A 223 -8.64 -17.48 -0.64
C GLU A 223 -9.19 -16.18 -0.02
N LEU A 224 -9.78 -15.29 -0.82
CA LEU A 224 -10.25 -13.98 -0.34
C LEU A 224 -11.41 -14.16 0.65
N ARG A 225 -11.17 -13.79 1.91
CA ARG A 225 -12.11 -13.85 3.04
C ARG A 225 -12.71 -12.49 3.36
N ALA A 226 -11.94 -11.42 3.22
CA ALA A 226 -12.38 -10.06 3.55
C ALA A 226 -12.11 -9.08 2.40
N LEU A 227 -13.15 -8.35 1.99
CA LEU A 227 -13.08 -7.30 0.97
C LEU A 227 -13.56 -5.96 1.56
N ASP A 228 -12.66 -4.98 1.69
CA ASP A 228 -12.99 -3.64 2.16
C ASP A 228 -12.94 -2.63 1.00
N LEU A 229 -14.13 -2.18 0.60
CA LEU A 229 -14.36 -1.14 -0.42
C LEU A 229 -14.67 0.23 0.19
N SER A 230 -14.66 0.36 1.53
CA SER A 230 -14.92 1.61 2.23
C SER A 230 -14.06 2.80 1.77
N PRO A 231 -12.80 2.63 1.31
CA PRO A 231 -12.01 3.76 0.79
C PRO A 231 -12.52 4.31 -0.55
N THR A 232 -13.42 3.60 -1.23
CA THR A 232 -14.04 4.03 -2.47
C THR A 232 -14.98 5.18 -2.17
N ASN A 233 -14.68 6.35 -2.73
CA ASN A 233 -15.59 7.49 -2.63
C ASN A 233 -16.90 7.11 -3.33
N ALA A 234 -18.02 7.23 -2.61
CA ALA A 234 -19.32 7.25 -3.23
C ALA A 234 -19.33 8.34 -4.32
N VAL A 235 -19.33 7.95 -5.59
CA VAL A 235 -19.66 8.87 -6.69
C VAL A 235 -21.06 9.38 -6.39
N ASP A 236 -21.35 10.67 -6.55
CA ASP A 236 -22.63 11.32 -6.20
C ASP A 236 -23.84 10.40 -6.48
N GLY A 237 -24.37 9.73 -5.44
CA GLY A 237 -25.46 8.73 -5.52
C GLY A 237 -25.11 7.25 -5.27
N ALA A 238 -23.84 6.85 -5.24
CA ALA A 238 -23.39 5.48 -4.95
C ALA A 238 -23.26 5.18 -3.43
N GLY A 239 -23.36 6.21 -2.59
CA GLY A 239 -23.32 6.08 -1.12
C GLY A 239 -24.68 5.81 -0.50
N SER A 240 -25.75 5.85 -1.29
CA SER A 240 -27.12 5.53 -0.88
C SER A 240 -27.58 4.21 -1.48
N SER A 241 -26.68 3.22 -1.62
CA SER A 241 -27.10 1.85 -1.90
C SER A 241 -28.07 1.40 -0.81
N SER A 242 -29.21 0.84 -1.22
CA SER A 242 -30.11 0.26 -0.23
C SER A 242 -29.47 -1.00 0.37
N ALA A 243 -29.70 -1.27 1.65
CA ALA A 243 -29.19 -2.49 2.28
C ALA A 243 -29.60 -3.77 1.50
N ALA A 244 -30.78 -3.76 0.87
CA ALA A 244 -31.26 -4.85 0.02
C ALA A 244 -30.40 -5.07 -1.24
N GLU A 245 -29.92 -3.99 -1.87
CA GLU A 245 -29.01 -4.08 -3.02
C GLU A 245 -27.63 -4.61 -2.61
N GLU A 246 -27.11 -4.16 -1.47
CA GLU A 246 -25.86 -4.66 -0.91
C GLU A 246 -25.95 -6.14 -0.54
N GLU A 247 -27.05 -6.56 0.10
CA GLU A 247 -27.30 -7.97 0.40
C GLU A 247 -27.32 -8.83 -0.88
N GLN A 248 -27.97 -8.34 -1.94
CA GLN A 248 -27.98 -9.02 -3.23
C GLN A 248 -26.57 -9.15 -3.82
N LEU A 249 -25.73 -8.12 -3.70
CA LEU A 249 -24.32 -8.19 -4.09
C LEU A 249 -23.55 -9.19 -3.23
N CYS A 250 -23.75 -9.22 -1.92
CA CYS A 250 -23.12 -10.19 -1.02
C CYS A 250 -23.43 -11.63 -1.44
N VAL A 251 -24.68 -11.93 -1.78
CA VAL A 251 -25.08 -13.25 -2.29
C VAL A 251 -24.42 -13.55 -3.64
N SER A 252 -24.39 -12.58 -4.57
CA SER A 252 -23.74 -12.74 -5.88
C SER A 252 -22.24 -12.98 -5.76
N TRP A 253 -21.55 -12.19 -4.94
CA TRP A 253 -20.12 -12.28 -4.73
C TRP A 253 -19.73 -13.54 -3.97
N MET A 254 -20.54 -14.02 -3.02
CA MET A 254 -20.32 -15.32 -2.37
C MET A 254 -20.35 -16.48 -3.38
N ARG A 255 -21.27 -16.45 -4.36
CA ARG A 255 -21.33 -17.49 -5.40
C ARG A 255 -20.09 -17.48 -6.28
N ALA A 256 -19.57 -16.29 -6.60
CA ALA A 256 -18.35 -16.15 -7.38
C ALA A 256 -17.09 -16.49 -6.58
N CYS A 257 -17.02 -16.06 -5.32
CA CYS A 257 -15.89 -16.22 -4.40
C CYS A 257 -16.37 -16.92 -3.10
N PRO A 258 -16.43 -18.26 -3.07
CA PRO A 258 -16.98 -19.02 -1.94
C PRO A 258 -16.19 -18.89 -0.63
N SER A 259 -14.97 -18.36 -0.66
CA SER A 259 -14.15 -18.06 0.52
C SER A 259 -14.55 -16.76 1.21
N LEU A 260 -15.33 -15.90 0.56
CA LEU A 260 -15.67 -14.56 1.07
C LEU A 260 -16.56 -14.66 2.31
N ARG A 261 -16.17 -13.97 3.38
CA ARG A 261 -16.85 -13.98 4.69
C ARG A 261 -17.19 -12.59 5.20
N ARG A 262 -16.46 -11.56 4.76
CA ARG A 262 -16.64 -10.18 5.20
C ARG A 262 -16.54 -9.22 4.02
N ILE A 263 -17.47 -8.28 3.93
CA ILE A 263 -17.48 -7.22 2.93
C ILE A 263 -17.75 -5.89 3.63
N THR A 264 -16.98 -4.86 3.32
CA THR A 264 -17.30 -3.49 3.75
C THR A 264 -17.56 -2.65 2.51
N PHE A 265 -18.78 -2.13 2.36
CA PHE A 265 -19.16 -1.34 1.19
C PHE A 265 -18.69 0.12 1.29
N PRO A 266 -18.73 0.88 0.17
CA PRO A 266 -18.48 2.32 0.18
C PRO A 266 -19.38 3.12 1.14
N SER A 267 -20.61 2.64 1.38
CA SER A 267 -21.57 3.12 2.39
C SER A 267 -21.09 2.99 3.83
N LYS A 268 -19.96 2.29 4.06
CA LYS A 268 -19.41 1.88 5.36
C LYS A 268 -20.20 0.78 6.06
N THR A 269 -21.25 0.24 5.45
CA THR A 269 -21.93 -0.94 5.94
C THR A 269 -21.00 -2.14 5.87
N GLU A 270 -20.82 -2.83 7.00
CA GLU A 270 -20.09 -4.10 7.06
C GLU A 270 -21.10 -5.24 6.98
N TRP A 271 -20.81 -6.22 6.13
CA TRP A 271 -21.59 -7.45 6.01
C TRP A 271 -20.70 -8.63 6.37
N THR A 272 -21.18 -9.48 7.28
CA THR A 272 -20.49 -10.69 7.71
C THR A 272 -21.36 -11.92 7.46
N LEU A 273 -20.75 -12.98 6.92
CA LEU A 273 -21.43 -14.25 6.66
C LEU A 273 -21.55 -15.06 7.95
N ALA A 274 -22.77 -15.27 8.43
CA ALA A 274 -23.04 -16.11 9.58
C ALA A 274 -22.98 -17.61 9.24
N GLY A 275 -22.92 -18.47 10.26
CA GLY A 275 -22.79 -19.93 10.11
C GLY A 275 -23.93 -20.64 9.33
N GLY A 276 -25.02 -19.94 9.01
CA GLY A 276 -26.13 -20.45 8.19
C GLY A 276 -26.08 -20.04 6.71
N GLY A 277 -25.02 -19.37 6.25
CA GLY A 277 -24.94 -18.85 4.88
C GLY A 277 -25.74 -17.55 4.66
N THR A 278 -26.26 -16.95 5.72
CA THR A 278 -26.96 -15.66 5.71
C THR A 278 -25.98 -14.53 6.00
N TRP A 279 -26.08 -13.44 5.22
CA TRP A 279 -25.30 -12.23 5.46
C TRP A 279 -25.99 -11.34 6.49
N ILE A 280 -25.24 -10.85 7.47
CA ILE A 280 -25.72 -9.95 8.52
C ILE A 280 -25.03 -8.60 8.33
N SER A 281 -25.82 -7.53 8.31
CA SER A 281 -25.33 -6.15 8.23
C SER A 281 -25.06 -5.60 9.63
N GLU A 282 -23.86 -5.06 9.84
CA GLU A 282 -23.49 -4.29 11.02
C GLU A 282 -23.35 -2.82 10.61
N VAL A 283 -24.20 -1.97 11.18
CA VAL A 283 -24.14 -0.51 10.97
C VAL A 283 -23.19 0.08 12.01
N PRO A 284 -22.08 0.73 11.60
CA PRO A 284 -21.14 1.35 12.53
C PRO A 284 -21.87 2.36 13.42
N GLY A 285 -21.86 2.14 14.74
CA GLY A 285 -22.46 3.04 15.73
C GLY A 285 -23.75 2.54 16.38
N CYS A 286 -24.39 1.50 15.84
CA CYS A 286 -25.45 0.80 16.55
C CYS A 286 -24.81 -0.27 17.45
N ILE A 287 -24.20 0.15 18.56
CA ILE A 287 -23.67 -0.78 19.56
C ILE A 287 -24.87 -1.56 20.10
N SER A 288 -24.98 -2.82 19.69
CA SER A 288 -25.87 -3.79 20.31
C SER A 288 -25.42 -3.95 21.77
N ARG A 289 -26.07 -3.20 22.67
CA ARG A 289 -25.97 -3.45 24.11
C ARG A 289 -26.45 -4.88 24.33
N SER A 290 -25.50 -5.78 24.56
CA SER A 290 -25.70 -7.16 25.03
C SER A 290 -25.31 -7.24 26.49
#